data_AF-A0A2V7E0L5-F1
#
_entry.id   AF-A0A2V7E0L5-F1
#
_cell.length_a   1.000
_cell.length_b   1.000
_cell.length_c   1.000
_cell.angle_alpha   90.00
_cell.angle_beta   90.00
_cell.angle_gamma   90.00
#
_symmetry.space_group_name_H-M   'P 1'
#
loop_
_entity.id
_entity.type
_entity.pdbx_description
1 polymer ?
#
loop_
_entity_poly.entity_id
_entity_poly.type
_entity_poly.pdbx_seq_one_letter_code
_entity_poly.pdbx_strand_id
1 'polypeptide(L)'
;MIAISPMKPSAIGGEYRWAESCLYSVAMGCASIARRKAVMPYRPSSGCRTRIRRAERRRFPRYNANLLVLLPGGVGRTVNMSETGVLFETDQPFQLMESFEFDVVLEELDPENLYWMRCQGAVVRVEQVEGMWRVAVDIDRYTLPSPRD
;
A
#
# COMPACT_ATOMS: atom_id res chain seq x y z
N MET A 1 -24.02 -11.58 -23.71
CA MET A 1 -22.71 -11.86 -24.34
C MET A 1 -22.12 -10.52 -24.74
N ILE A 2 -21.21 -9.96 -23.95
CA ILE A 2 -20.61 -8.63 -24.20
C ILE A 2 -19.11 -8.84 -24.38
N ALA A 3 -18.64 -8.51 -25.58
CA ALA A 3 -17.26 -8.64 -26.00
C ALA A 3 -16.41 -7.49 -25.43
N ILE A 4 -15.24 -7.81 -24.88
CA ILE A 4 -14.24 -6.84 -24.46
C ILE A 4 -13.09 -6.92 -25.47
N SER A 5 -12.91 -5.86 -26.24
CA SER A 5 -11.77 -5.68 -27.15
C SER A 5 -10.47 -5.42 -26.35
N PRO A 6 -9.33 -6.01 -26.73
CA PRO A 6 -8.06 -5.74 -26.08
C PRO A 6 -7.37 -4.47 -26.62
N MET A 7 -6.92 -3.63 -25.69
CA MET A 7 -6.05 -2.46 -25.93
C MET A 7 -4.63 -2.90 -26.34
N LYS A 8 -4.10 -2.29 -27.40
CA LYS A 8 -2.70 -2.40 -27.84
C LYS A 8 -1.77 -1.51 -26.99
N PRO A 9 -0.57 -1.95 -26.62
CA PRO A 9 0.51 -1.05 -26.21
C PRO A 9 1.29 -0.53 -27.43
N SER A 10 1.42 0.80 -27.48
CA SER A 10 2.17 1.56 -28.48
C SER A 10 3.68 1.55 -28.21
N ALA A 11 4.43 1.59 -29.31
CA ALA A 11 5.88 1.53 -29.40
C ALA A 11 6.58 2.86 -29.05
N ILE A 12 7.75 2.74 -28.42
CA ILE A 12 8.89 3.69 -28.38
C ILE A 12 10.12 2.79 -28.14
N GLY A 13 11.14 2.63 -28.98
CA GLY A 13 11.73 3.50 -30.00
C GLY A 13 12.94 4.22 -29.40
N GLY A 14 14.18 3.74 -29.67
CA GLY A 14 15.40 4.49 -29.34
C GLY A 14 16.67 3.68 -29.14
N GLU A 15 17.32 3.29 -30.24
CA GLU A 15 18.72 2.88 -30.32
C GLU A 15 19.66 3.98 -29.79
N TYR A 16 20.68 3.62 -29.01
CA TYR A 16 21.85 4.48 -28.83
C TYR A 16 23.15 3.70 -28.97
N ARG A 17 23.97 4.25 -29.87
CA ARG A 17 25.23 3.77 -30.43
C ARG A 17 26.35 3.91 -29.40
N TRP A 18 27.16 2.85 -29.29
CA TRP A 18 28.42 2.85 -28.57
C TRP A 18 29.47 3.59 -29.40
N ALA A 19 30.01 4.68 -28.87
CA ALA A 19 31.19 5.34 -29.41
C ALA A 19 32.23 5.43 -28.29
N GLU A 20 33.18 4.52 -28.34
CA GLU A 20 34.46 4.59 -27.65
C GLU A 20 35.29 5.73 -28.25
N SER A 21 36.04 6.44 -27.42
CA SER A 21 37.41 6.91 -27.73
C SER A 21 37.96 7.68 -26.53
N CYS A 22 38.79 7.01 -25.75
CA CYS A 22 39.77 7.60 -24.84
C CYS A 22 41.12 7.65 -25.57
N LEU A 23 41.74 8.81 -25.72
CA LEU A 23 43.20 8.93 -25.88
C LEU A 23 43.73 10.26 -25.29
N TYR A 24 44.53 10.10 -24.23
CA TYR A 24 45.81 10.76 -23.86
C TYR A 24 46.10 12.21 -24.33
N SER A 25 46.36 13.21 -23.46
CA SER A 25 47.63 13.57 -22.74
C SER A 25 48.76 14.04 -23.69
N VAL A 26 49.55 15.13 -23.54
CA VAL A 26 50.09 15.95 -22.42
C VAL A 26 50.60 17.32 -22.98
N ALA A 27 50.83 18.32 -22.09
CA ALA A 27 51.94 19.31 -22.04
C ALA A 27 51.47 20.78 -21.94
N MET A 28 51.49 21.39 -20.75
CA MET A 28 52.61 22.17 -20.14
C MET A 28 52.76 23.60 -20.69
N GLY A 29 52.52 24.58 -19.82
CA GLY A 29 52.84 25.99 -20.02
C GLY A 29 52.53 26.81 -18.77
N CYS A 30 53.55 27.04 -17.94
CA CYS A 30 53.50 27.83 -16.72
C CYS A 30 53.23 29.33 -17.01
N ALA A 31 52.27 29.94 -16.32
CA ALA A 31 52.31 31.35 -15.98
C ALA A 31 51.47 31.63 -14.73
N SER A 32 52.12 32.27 -13.77
CA SER A 32 51.66 32.65 -12.44
C SER A 32 50.68 33.83 -12.44
N ILE A 33 50.01 34.00 -11.28
CA ILE A 33 49.30 35.20 -10.77
C ILE A 33 47.80 35.23 -11.05
N ALA A 34 47.00 34.94 -10.01
CA ALA A 34 46.11 35.90 -9.36
C ALA A 34 45.14 35.18 -8.41
N ARG A 35 45.19 35.56 -7.13
CA ARG A 35 44.18 35.17 -6.14
C ARG A 35 42.82 35.75 -6.55
N ARG A 36 41.92 34.88 -7.01
CA ARG A 36 40.47 35.09 -6.88
C ARG A 36 39.88 33.82 -6.30
N LYS A 37 39.24 33.92 -5.14
CA LYS A 37 38.36 32.87 -4.62
C LYS A 37 37.18 32.76 -5.58
N ALA A 38 37.33 31.97 -6.64
CA ALA A 38 36.21 31.49 -7.41
C ALA A 38 35.59 30.36 -6.58
N VAL A 39 34.61 30.73 -5.75
CA VAL A 39 33.63 29.77 -5.26
C VAL A 39 33.02 29.14 -6.51
N MET A 40 33.24 27.85 -6.73
CA MET A 40 32.47 27.10 -7.71
C MET A 40 30.99 27.34 -7.36
N PRO A 41 30.17 27.93 -8.24
CA PRO A 41 28.75 27.69 -8.13
C PRO A 41 28.60 26.20 -8.44
N TYR A 42 28.42 25.40 -7.39
CA TYR A 42 27.87 24.06 -7.50
C TYR A 42 26.58 24.22 -8.32
N ARG A 43 26.64 23.94 -9.62
CA ARG A 43 25.46 23.70 -10.44
C ARG A 43 25.06 22.27 -10.11
N PRO A 44 23.98 22.02 -9.35
CA PRO A 44 23.42 20.69 -9.31
C PRO A 44 22.76 20.50 -10.67
N SER A 45 23.53 20.01 -11.65
CA SER A 45 22.95 19.41 -12.83
C SER A 45 22.19 18.18 -12.39
N SER A 46 20.96 18.06 -12.90
CA SER A 46 20.07 16.89 -12.85
C SER A 46 19.61 16.49 -11.46
N GLY A 47 18.34 16.77 -11.17
CA GLY A 47 17.66 16.34 -9.98
C GLY A 47 17.77 14.82 -9.82
N CYS A 48 18.48 14.41 -8.77
CA CYS A 48 18.15 13.17 -8.11
C CYS A 48 16.71 13.34 -7.58
N ARG A 49 15.73 12.93 -8.39
CA ARG A 49 14.47 12.43 -7.83
C ARG A 49 14.85 11.15 -7.08
N THR A 50 15.44 11.30 -5.90
CA THR A 50 15.37 10.27 -4.87
C THR A 50 13.88 10.09 -4.67
N ARG A 51 13.31 9.06 -5.31
CA ARG A 51 12.03 8.52 -4.89
C ARG A 51 12.24 8.26 -3.41
N ILE A 52 11.68 9.11 -2.56
CA ILE A 52 11.59 8.83 -1.15
C ILE A 52 10.92 7.46 -1.12
N ARG A 53 11.69 6.40 -0.88
CA ARG A 53 11.12 5.12 -0.47
C ARG A 53 10.42 5.50 0.83
N ARG A 54 9.10 5.74 0.77
CA ARG A 54 8.29 5.82 1.97
C ARG A 54 8.66 4.55 2.74
N ALA A 55 9.34 4.72 3.87
CA ALA A 55 9.68 3.60 4.71
C ALA A 55 8.36 2.90 5.03
N GLU A 56 8.29 1.61 4.77
CA GLU A 56 7.13 0.81 5.15
C GLU A 56 6.96 0.96 6.66
N ARG A 57 5.78 1.44 7.09
CA ARG A 57 5.49 1.71 8.50
C ARG A 57 4.63 0.60 9.12
N ARG A 58 4.05 -0.28 8.30
CA ARG A 58 3.18 -1.36 8.77
C ARG A 58 4.02 -2.46 9.38
N ARG A 59 3.58 -2.95 10.52
CA ARG A 59 4.16 -4.12 11.18
C ARG A 59 3.73 -5.43 10.51
N PHE A 60 2.52 -5.45 9.93
CA PHE A 60 1.91 -6.65 9.34
C PHE A 60 1.47 -6.41 7.89
N PRO A 61 1.66 -7.39 7.00
CA PRO A 61 1.10 -7.34 5.65
C PRO A 61 -0.43 -7.33 5.69
N ARG A 62 -1.05 -6.73 4.68
CA ARG A 62 -2.50 -6.71 4.49
C ARG A 62 -2.87 -7.49 3.26
N TYR A 63 -3.83 -8.38 3.41
CA TYR A 63 -4.40 -9.18 2.34
C TYR A 63 -5.76 -8.60 2.01
N ASN A 64 -6.02 -8.38 0.71
CA ASN A 64 -7.37 -8.03 0.29
C ASN A 64 -8.23 -9.28 0.45
N ALA A 65 -9.33 -9.13 1.17
CA ALA A 65 -10.27 -10.19 1.46
C ALA A 65 -11.67 -9.59 1.30
N ASN A 66 -12.61 -10.37 0.77
CA ASN A 66 -14.02 -9.97 0.61
C ASN A 66 -14.89 -10.93 1.43
N LEU A 67 -14.64 -10.93 2.74
CA LEU A 67 -15.28 -11.81 3.71
C LEU A 67 -16.45 -11.09 4.38
N LEU A 68 -17.48 -11.84 4.74
CA LEU A 68 -18.60 -11.32 5.52
C LEU A 68 -18.13 -11.03 6.96
N VAL A 69 -18.52 -9.86 7.46
CA VAL A 69 -18.34 -9.46 8.86
C VAL A 69 -19.70 -9.28 9.49
N LEU A 70 -19.92 -9.95 10.61
CA LEU A 70 -21.15 -9.83 11.37
C LEU A 70 -20.89 -8.87 12.52
N LEU A 71 -21.64 -7.77 12.52
CA LEU A 71 -21.44 -6.66 13.42
C LEU A 71 -22.61 -6.59 14.41
N PRO A 72 -22.45 -5.89 15.55
CA PRO A 72 -23.57 -5.57 16.41
C PRO A 72 -24.60 -4.75 15.62
N GLY A 73 -25.74 -5.35 15.28
CA GLY A 73 -26.84 -4.68 14.59
C GLY A 73 -26.81 -4.71 13.06
N GLY A 74 -25.83 -5.36 12.43
CA GLY A 74 -25.74 -5.35 10.97
C GLY A 74 -24.66 -6.26 10.41
N VAL A 75 -24.35 -6.04 9.14
CA VAL A 75 -23.31 -6.79 8.42
C VAL A 75 -22.38 -5.84 7.70
N GLY A 76 -21.18 -6.33 7.41
CA GLY A 76 -20.20 -5.63 6.59
C GLY A 76 -19.43 -6.59 5.70
N ARG A 77 -18.61 -6.03 4.83
CA ARG A 77 -17.66 -6.79 4.00
C ARG A 77 -16.26 -6.30 4.23
N THR A 78 -15.32 -7.21 4.42
CA THR A 78 -13.91 -6.83 4.50
C THR A 78 -13.43 -6.27 3.16
N VAL A 79 -12.52 -5.31 3.24
CA VAL A 79 -11.77 -4.74 2.13
C VAL A 79 -10.34 -5.27 2.17
N ASN A 80 -9.75 -5.26 3.38
CA ASN A 80 -8.50 -5.94 3.66
C ASN A 80 -8.40 -6.36 5.12
N MET A 81 -7.55 -7.34 5.37
CA MET A 81 -7.27 -7.89 6.69
C MET A 81 -5.77 -8.10 6.87
N SER A 82 -5.29 -7.94 8.09
CA SER A 82 -3.96 -8.27 8.55
C SER A 82 -4.08 -9.06 9.85
N GLU A 83 -2.96 -9.57 10.34
CA GLU A 83 -2.90 -10.29 11.62
C GLU A 83 -3.52 -9.51 12.80
N THR A 84 -3.34 -8.19 12.82
CA THR A 84 -3.80 -7.35 13.94
C THR A 84 -4.89 -6.37 13.55
N GLY A 85 -5.49 -6.47 12.37
CA GLY A 85 -6.43 -5.42 11.97
C GLY A 85 -7.26 -5.76 10.76
N VAL A 86 -8.46 -5.19 10.75
CA VAL A 86 -9.43 -5.39 9.68
C VAL A 86 -9.95 -4.03 9.19
N LEU A 87 -10.13 -3.92 7.89
CA LEU A 87 -10.84 -2.83 7.23
C LEU A 87 -12.09 -3.42 6.60
N PHE A 88 -13.27 -2.92 6.96
CA PHE A 88 -14.53 -3.36 6.38
C PHE A 88 -15.42 -2.18 5.98
N GLU A 89 -16.39 -2.47 5.13
CA GLU A 89 -17.44 -1.56 4.71
C GLU A 89 -18.80 -2.02 5.24
N THR A 90 -19.62 -1.07 5.65
CA THR A 90 -20.94 -1.32 6.23
C THR A 90 -21.83 -0.09 6.03
N ASP A 91 -23.14 -0.26 6.14
CA ASP A 91 -24.13 0.82 6.09
C ASP A 91 -24.36 1.48 7.46
N GLN A 92 -23.84 0.89 8.54
CA GLN A 92 -24.00 1.41 9.90
C GLN A 92 -22.84 2.31 10.36
N PRO A 93 -23.12 3.39 11.11
CA PRO A 93 -22.09 4.27 11.64
C PRO A 93 -21.35 3.61 12.82
N PHE A 94 -20.07 3.97 12.99
CA PHE A 94 -19.23 3.57 14.12
C PHE A 94 -18.54 4.78 14.75
N GLN A 95 -18.22 4.71 16.02
CA GLN A 95 -17.47 5.76 16.72
C GLN A 95 -15.98 5.45 16.77
N LEU A 96 -15.15 6.48 16.62
CA LEU A 96 -13.69 6.32 16.79
C LEU A 96 -13.39 5.92 18.23
N MET A 97 -12.41 5.02 18.41
CA MET A 97 -11.99 4.44 19.70
C MET A 97 -13.03 3.54 20.39
N GLU A 98 -14.19 3.30 19.77
CA GLU A 98 -15.17 2.33 20.24
C GLU A 98 -14.59 0.92 20.17
N SER A 99 -14.76 0.13 21.24
CA SER A 99 -14.40 -1.29 21.25
C SER A 99 -15.64 -2.16 21.20
N PHE A 100 -15.63 -3.17 20.34
CA PHE A 100 -16.76 -4.07 20.14
C PHE A 100 -16.30 -5.46 19.68
N GLU A 101 -17.20 -6.42 19.82
CA GLU A 101 -17.03 -7.78 19.30
C GLU A 101 -17.73 -7.92 17.94
N PHE A 102 -17.11 -8.70 17.05
CA PHE A 102 -17.64 -9.00 15.73
C PHE A 102 -17.14 -10.37 15.27
N ASP A 103 -17.88 -11.00 14.35
CA ASP A 103 -17.49 -12.30 13.79
C ASP A 103 -17.10 -12.15 12.32
N VAL A 104 -15.96 -12.72 11.94
CA VAL A 104 -15.54 -12.83 10.53
C VAL A 104 -15.88 -14.23 10.03
N VAL A 105 -16.60 -14.32 8.93
CA VAL A 105 -16.98 -15.59 8.30
C VAL A 105 -15.94 -15.97 7.24
N LEU A 106 -15.39 -17.17 7.38
CA LEU A 106 -14.32 -17.73 6.54
C LEU A 106 -14.91 -18.80 5.63
N GLU A 107 -15.63 -18.35 4.59
CA GLU A 107 -16.37 -19.21 3.66
C GLU A 107 -15.46 -20.10 2.80
N GLU A 108 -14.21 -19.69 2.57
CA GLU A 108 -13.27 -20.38 1.67
C GLU A 108 -12.45 -21.49 2.33
N LEU A 109 -12.59 -21.70 3.65
CA LEU A 109 -11.82 -22.73 4.37
C LEU A 109 -12.32 -24.15 4.09
N ASP A 110 -13.63 -24.32 3.97
CA ASP A 110 -14.27 -25.61 3.74
C ASP A 110 -15.58 -25.39 2.97
N PRO A 111 -15.79 -26.04 1.80
CA PRO A 111 -17.04 -25.96 1.06
C PRO A 111 -18.26 -26.50 1.83
N GLU A 112 -18.05 -27.38 2.81
CA GLU A 112 -19.12 -28.06 3.53
C GLU A 112 -19.50 -27.35 4.84
N ASN A 113 -18.58 -26.55 5.41
CA ASN A 113 -18.77 -25.93 6.72
C ASN A 113 -18.34 -24.47 6.72
N LEU A 114 -19.19 -23.59 7.28
CA LEU A 114 -18.81 -22.21 7.52
C LEU A 114 -17.98 -22.10 8.78
N TYR A 115 -16.78 -21.52 8.64
CA TYR A 115 -15.89 -21.24 9.76
C TYR A 115 -16.05 -19.80 10.24
N TRP A 116 -16.01 -19.63 11.56
CA TRP A 116 -16.24 -18.34 12.21
C TRP A 116 -15.05 -17.99 13.06
N MET A 117 -14.61 -16.74 12.96
CA MET A 117 -13.55 -16.17 13.78
C MET A 117 -14.12 -15.00 14.57
N ARG A 118 -14.30 -15.19 15.88
CA ARG A 118 -14.73 -14.12 16.77
C ARG A 118 -13.56 -13.20 17.04
N CYS A 119 -13.79 -11.90 16.85
CA CYS A 119 -12.81 -10.85 17.03
C CYS A 119 -13.32 -9.83 18.03
N GLN A 120 -12.40 -9.26 18.79
CA GLN A 120 -12.61 -8.08 19.62
C GLN A 120 -11.52 -7.07 19.27
N GLY A 121 -11.92 -5.81 19.09
CA GLY A 121 -10.96 -4.77 18.77
C GLY A 121 -11.53 -3.38 18.98
N ALA A 122 -10.73 -2.36 18.66
CA ALA A 122 -11.10 -0.96 18.75
C ALA A 122 -11.06 -0.26 17.38
N VAL A 123 -12.02 0.63 17.14
CA VAL A 123 -12.08 1.43 15.93
C VAL A 123 -10.94 2.44 15.92
N VAL A 124 -10.03 2.33 14.96
CA VAL A 124 -8.90 3.26 14.80
C VAL A 124 -9.08 4.26 13.66
N ARG A 125 -10.07 4.04 12.79
CA ARG A 125 -10.40 4.95 11.70
C ARG A 125 -11.82 4.74 11.19
N VAL A 126 -12.50 5.82 10.87
CA VAL A 126 -13.82 5.82 10.23
C VAL A 126 -13.79 6.81 9.07
N GLU A 127 -14.22 6.36 7.89
CA GLU A 127 -14.30 7.16 6.68
C GLU A 127 -15.65 6.91 6.01
N GLN A 128 -16.29 7.94 5.45
CA GLN A 128 -17.48 7.76 4.62
C GLN A 128 -17.07 7.71 3.14
N VAL A 129 -17.47 6.67 2.43
CA VAL A 129 -17.10 6.41 1.03
C VAL A 129 -18.35 5.97 0.28
N GLU A 130 -18.74 6.71 -0.75
CA GLU A 130 -19.88 6.36 -1.65
C GLU A 130 -21.21 6.07 -0.90
N GLY A 131 -21.45 6.75 0.22
CA GLY A 131 -22.64 6.55 1.05
C GLY A 131 -22.54 5.39 2.06
N MET A 132 -21.45 4.63 2.03
CA MET A 132 -21.12 3.59 2.99
C MET A 132 -20.09 4.07 4.01
N TRP A 133 -20.00 3.38 5.14
CA TRP A 133 -18.96 3.56 6.14
C TRP A 133 -17.85 2.56 5.95
N ARG A 134 -16.62 3.06 5.87
CA ARG A 134 -15.40 2.27 5.85
C ARG A 134 -14.71 2.41 7.21
N VAL A 135 -14.63 1.31 7.93
CA VAL A 135 -14.21 1.25 9.32
C VAL A 135 -12.96 0.39 9.45
N ALA A 136 -11.91 0.95 10.05
CA ALA A 136 -10.70 0.20 10.38
C ALA A 136 -10.67 -0.10 11.87
N VAL A 137 -10.42 -1.35 12.20
CA VAL A 137 -10.34 -1.87 13.58
C VAL A 137 -8.96 -2.46 13.80
N ASP A 138 -8.36 -2.13 14.94
CA ASP A 138 -7.19 -2.83 15.50
C ASP A 138 -7.70 -3.96 16.39
N ILE A 139 -7.28 -5.20 16.10
CA ILE A 139 -7.77 -6.41 16.76
C ILE A 139 -6.89 -6.69 17.98
N ASP A 140 -7.52 -6.71 19.15
CA ASP A 140 -6.88 -7.01 20.42
C ASP A 140 -6.90 -8.50 20.74
N ARG A 141 -7.99 -9.18 20.36
CA ARG A 141 -8.22 -10.61 20.64
C ARG A 141 -9.03 -11.24 19.53
N TYR A 142 -8.72 -12.50 19.22
CA TYR A 142 -9.54 -13.32 18.35
C TYR A 142 -9.54 -14.79 18.81
N THR A 143 -10.54 -15.55 18.37
CA THR A 143 -10.58 -17.01 18.50
C THR A 143 -10.01 -17.66 17.25
N LEU A 144 -9.49 -18.89 17.36
CA LEU A 144 -9.20 -19.65 16.14
C LEU A 144 -10.49 -19.94 15.37
N PRO A 145 -10.44 -19.99 14.03
CA PRO A 145 -11.59 -20.38 13.22
C PRO A 145 -12.13 -21.74 13.67
N SER A 146 -13.43 -21.80 13.97
CA SER A 146 -14.12 -23.05 14.25
C SER A 146 -15.39 -23.15 13.40
N PRO A 147 -15.85 -24.37 13.08
CA PRO A 147 -17.21 -24.56 12.60
C PRO A 147 -18.20 -23.99 13.63
N ARG A 148 -19.37 -23.55 13.16
CA ARG A 148 -20.46 -23.18 14.05
C ARG A 148 -21.37 -24.40 14.24
N ASP A 149 -21.60 -24.77 15.51
CA ASP A 149 -22.54 -25.83 15.90
C ASP A 149 -23.99 -25.52 15.50
#